data_AF-A0A1L7X3Q0-F1
#
_entry.id   AF-A0A1L7X3Q0-F1
#
_cell.length_a   1.000
_cell.length_b   1.000
_cell.length_c   1.000
_cell.angle_alpha   90.00
_cell.angle_beta   90.00
_cell.angle_gamma   90.00
#
_symmetry.space_group_name_H-M   'P 1'
#
loop_
_entity.id
_entity.type
_entity.pdbx_description
1 polymer ?
#
loop_
_entity_poly.entity_id
_entity_poly.type
_entity_poly.pdbx_seq_one_letter_code
_entity_poly.pdbx_strand_id
1 'polypeptide(L)'
;MASTRTSSTSQSTQTPPRTKHQAADKPKPQYVYVVSVDKIDRASDPSPTIHGIYEDIKDANNAVKRIVNDEYSGVTDYDRGVHPDGTAYWSSDDTREGERIDVRVEKMRVRPPGSEKECDWEDPEEDDDE
;
A
#
# COMPACT_ATOMS: atom_id res chain seq x y z
N MET A 1 -88.57 -4.37 18.50
CA MET A 1 -87.69 -3.21 18.23
C MET A 1 -86.29 -3.62 18.71
N ALA A 2 -85.49 -4.25 17.84
CA ALA A 2 -84.44 -3.64 17.00
C ALA A 2 -83.32 -3.01 17.86
N SER A 3 -82.25 -3.78 18.13
CA SER A 3 -80.88 -3.63 17.56
C SER A 3 -80.08 -2.48 18.22
N THR A 4 -78.81 -2.58 18.61
CA THR A 4 -77.68 -3.24 17.93
C THR A 4 -76.46 -3.32 18.87
N ARG A 5 -75.68 -4.41 18.76
CA ARG A 5 -74.28 -4.54 19.19
C ARG A 5 -73.38 -3.63 18.33
N THR A 6 -72.35 -3.03 18.92
CA THR A 6 -71.08 -2.75 18.22
C THR A 6 -69.90 -2.75 19.19
N SER A 7 -69.09 -3.81 19.10
CA SER A 7 -67.71 -3.86 19.60
C SER A 7 -66.80 -3.19 18.57
N SER A 8 -65.78 -2.45 19.00
CA SER A 8 -64.77 -1.90 18.09
C SER A 8 -63.40 -2.05 18.74
N THR A 9 -62.78 -3.22 18.51
CA THR A 9 -61.37 -3.46 18.80
C THR A 9 -60.57 -2.95 17.61
N SER A 10 -59.87 -1.83 17.77
CA SER A 10 -58.95 -1.32 16.75
C SER A 10 -57.70 -2.20 16.73
N GLN A 11 -57.60 -3.06 15.72
CA GLN A 11 -56.40 -3.86 15.47
C GLN A 11 -55.39 -2.97 14.72
N SER A 12 -54.45 -2.37 15.44
CA SER A 12 -53.36 -1.59 14.85
C SER A 12 -52.35 -2.54 14.19
N THR A 13 -52.38 -2.64 12.87
CA THR A 13 -51.33 -3.27 12.07
C THR A 13 -50.12 -2.34 11.98
N GLN A 14 -49.29 -2.31 13.02
CA GLN A 14 -47.94 -1.73 12.91
C GLN A 14 -47.07 -2.68 12.10
N THR A 15 -46.85 -2.34 10.83
CA THR A 15 -45.79 -2.93 10.02
C THR A 15 -44.44 -2.56 10.67
N PRO A 16 -43.55 -3.52 10.99
CA PRO A 16 -42.24 -3.17 11.52
C PRO A 16 -41.48 -2.32 10.49
N PRO A 17 -40.77 -1.26 10.91
CA PRO A 17 -39.98 -0.44 9.99
C PRO A 17 -38.89 -1.32 9.38
N ARG A 18 -39.00 -1.52 8.06
CA ARG A 18 -37.98 -2.22 7.26
C ARG A 18 -36.71 -1.38 7.27
N THR A 19 -35.74 -1.77 8.09
CA THR A 19 -34.39 -1.18 8.08
C THR A 19 -33.79 -1.37 6.70
N LYS A 20 -33.77 -0.29 5.91
CA LYS A 20 -33.02 -0.25 4.66
C LYS A 20 -31.55 -0.26 5.04
N HIS A 21 -30.89 -1.41 4.92
CA HIS A 21 -29.44 -1.46 4.95
C HIS A 21 -28.93 -0.61 3.79
N GLN A 22 -28.39 0.56 4.12
CA GLN A 22 -27.68 1.40 3.16
C GLN A 22 -26.48 0.58 2.69
N ALA A 23 -26.35 0.37 1.37
CA ALA A 23 -25.20 -0.33 0.83
C ALA A 23 -23.93 0.39 1.30
N ALA A 24 -23.00 -0.35 1.89
CA ALA A 24 -21.73 0.20 2.34
C ALA A 24 -21.00 0.82 1.15
N ASP A 25 -20.51 2.05 1.32
CA ASP A 25 -19.68 2.70 0.30
C ASP A 25 -18.48 1.81 -0.03
N LYS A 26 -18.16 1.71 -1.32
CA LYS A 26 -16.98 0.96 -1.76
C LYS A 26 -15.73 1.60 -1.15
N PRO A 27 -14.79 0.81 -0.58
CA PRO A 27 -13.57 1.36 -0.03
C PRO A 27 -12.78 2.09 -1.12
N LYS A 28 -12.33 3.30 -0.81
CA LYS A 28 -11.47 4.08 -1.72
C LYS A 28 -10.11 3.37 -1.84
N PRO A 29 -9.46 3.40 -3.03
CA PRO A 29 -8.11 2.86 -3.17
C PRO A 29 -7.14 3.53 -2.18
N GLN A 30 -6.45 2.72 -1.40
CA GLN A 30 -5.36 3.17 -0.53
C GLN A 30 -4.02 2.93 -1.24
N TYR A 31 -3.08 3.84 -1.01
CA TYR A 31 -1.73 3.77 -1.56
C TYR A 31 -0.72 3.88 -0.42
N VAL A 32 0.46 3.31 -0.65
CA VAL A 32 1.66 3.53 0.15
C VAL A 32 2.78 3.97 -0.76
N TYR A 33 3.77 4.65 -0.18
CA TYR A 33 4.94 5.17 -0.85
C TYR A 33 6.16 4.44 -0.31
N VAL A 34 6.76 3.60 -1.15
CA VAL A 34 7.91 2.78 -0.79
C VAL A 34 9.17 3.50 -1.21
N VAL A 35 10.07 3.73 -0.28
CA VAL A 35 11.39 4.31 -0.56
C VAL A 35 12.38 3.16 -0.72
N SER A 36 13.03 3.05 -1.87
CA SER A 36 14.07 2.06 -2.13
C SER A 36 15.40 2.69 -2.52
N VAL A 37 16.47 1.97 -2.21
CA VAL A 37 17.82 2.21 -2.73
C VAL A 37 18.19 0.99 -3.56
N ASP A 38 18.42 1.19 -4.84
CA ASP A 38 18.78 0.15 -5.77
C ASP A 38 20.24 0.31 -6.13
N LYS A 39 21.02 -0.75 -5.90
CA LYS A 39 22.39 -0.86 -6.40
C LYS A 39 22.36 -1.71 -7.66
N ILE A 40 22.71 -1.09 -8.78
CA ILE A 40 22.69 -1.71 -10.09
C ILE A 40 24.14 -1.98 -10.47
N ASP A 41 24.54 -3.23 -10.27
CA ASP A 41 25.85 -3.72 -10.68
C ASP A 41 25.74 -4.27 -12.11
N ARG A 42 26.76 -4.06 -12.95
CA ARG A 42 26.73 -4.53 -14.35
C ARG A 42 26.58 -6.05 -14.51
N ALA A 43 26.85 -6.81 -13.46
CA ALA A 43 26.90 -8.27 -13.48
C ALA A 43 25.75 -8.94 -12.69
N SER A 44 24.90 -8.16 -12.00
CA SER A 44 23.86 -8.69 -11.12
C SER A 44 22.50 -8.08 -11.46
N ASP A 45 21.44 -8.84 -11.21
CA ASP A 45 20.10 -8.26 -11.19
C ASP A 45 20.01 -7.25 -10.05
N PRO A 46 19.38 -6.08 -10.28
CA PRO A 46 19.23 -5.08 -9.24
C PRO A 46 18.36 -5.62 -8.11
N SER A 47 18.88 -5.56 -6.90
CA SER A 47 18.15 -5.93 -5.68
C SER A 47 17.75 -4.66 -4.91
N PRO A 48 16.50 -4.18 -5.08
CA PRO A 48 16.05 -2.98 -4.39
C PRO A 48 16.04 -3.22 -2.88
N THR A 49 16.76 -2.39 -2.12
CA THR A 49 16.69 -2.40 -0.66
C THR A 49 15.59 -1.43 -0.23
N ILE A 50 14.53 -1.96 0.40
CA ILE A 50 13.46 -1.13 0.94
C ILE A 50 13.96 -0.42 2.20
N HIS A 51 13.98 0.91 2.14
CA HIS A 51 14.45 1.76 3.23
C HIS A 51 13.32 2.24 4.13
N GLY A 52 12.08 2.28 3.61
CA GLY A 52 10.89 2.61 4.39
C GLY A 52 9.61 2.60 3.57
N ILE A 53 8.48 2.46 4.26
CA ILE A 53 7.14 2.49 3.68
C ILE A 53 6.35 3.59 4.39
N TYR A 54 5.78 4.51 3.62
CA TYR A 54 5.11 5.71 4.13
C TYR A 54 3.67 5.78 3.62
N GLU A 55 2.77 6.33 4.42
CA GLU A 55 1.40 6.64 3.98
C GLU A 55 1.36 7.94 3.17
N ASP A 56 2.20 8.92 3.52
CA ASP A 56 2.22 10.24 2.91
C ASP A 56 3.42 10.44 1.98
N ILE A 57 3.17 11.08 0.83
CA ILE A 57 4.18 11.31 -0.22
C ILE A 57 5.25 12.32 0.22
N LYS A 58 4.89 13.31 1.05
CA LYS A 58 5.84 14.31 1.54
C LYS A 58 6.87 13.66 2.44
N ASP A 59 6.43 12.76 3.32
CA ASP A 59 7.32 12.02 4.21
C ASP A 59 8.25 11.08 3.44
N ALA A 60 7.74 10.35 2.44
CA ALA A 60 8.56 9.53 1.56
C ALA A 60 9.61 10.36 0.80
N ASN A 61 9.21 11.50 0.23
CA ASN A 61 10.12 12.39 -0.50
C ASN A 61 11.18 13.01 0.43
N ASN A 62 10.83 13.31 1.68
CA ASN A 62 11.79 13.79 2.66
C ASN A 62 12.77 12.69 3.08
N ALA A 63 12.33 11.43 3.13
CA ALA A 63 13.21 10.30 3.38
C ALA A 63 14.25 10.12 2.27
N VAL A 64 13.86 10.23 0.98
CA VAL A 64 14.82 10.23 -0.15
C VAL A 64 15.87 11.32 0.02
N LYS A 65 15.44 12.56 0.30
CA LYS A 65 16.37 13.68 0.50
C LYS A 65 17.33 13.44 1.67
N ARG A 66 16.83 12.86 2.77
CA ARG A 66 17.64 12.52 3.94
C ARG A 66 18.71 11.48 3.57
N ILE A 67 18.32 10.37 2.94
CA ILE A 67 19.25 9.32 2.50
C ILE A 67 20.33 9.91 1.60
N VAL A 68 19.94 10.70 0.59
CA VAL A 68 20.88 11.34 -0.33
C VAL A 68 21.85 12.28 0.39
N ASN A 69 21.37 13.08 1.34
CA ASN A 69 22.22 13.99 2.08
C ASN A 69 23.13 13.28 3.09
N ASP A 70 22.69 12.17 3.68
CA ASP A 70 23.44 11.45 4.70
C ASP A 70 24.50 10.53 4.08
N GLU A 71 24.19 9.90 2.94
CA GLU A 71 25.04 8.86 2.34
C GLU A 71 25.79 9.33 1.08
N TYR A 72 25.22 10.30 0.34
CA TYR A 72 25.68 10.66 -1.01
C TYR A 72 26.01 12.15 -1.17
N SER A 73 26.17 12.92 -0.08
CA SER A 73 26.42 14.37 -0.13
C SER A 73 27.67 14.80 -0.91
N GLY A 74 28.62 13.89 -1.12
CA GLY A 74 29.87 14.15 -1.83
C GLY A 74 29.82 13.85 -3.34
N VAL A 75 28.71 13.29 -3.84
CA VAL A 75 28.56 12.93 -5.26
C VAL A 75 28.29 14.17 -6.09
N THR A 76 29.03 14.35 -7.18
CA THR A 76 28.93 15.55 -8.02
C THR A 76 28.21 15.35 -9.34
N ASP A 77 28.21 14.12 -9.88
CA ASP A 77 27.49 13.78 -11.10
C ASP A 77 26.27 12.92 -10.76
N TYR A 78 25.11 13.55 -10.76
CA TYR A 78 23.85 12.90 -10.41
C TYR A 78 22.68 13.52 -11.16
N ASP A 79 21.63 12.71 -11.36
CA ASP A 79 20.31 13.21 -11.73
C ASP A 79 19.38 13.20 -10.52
N ARG A 80 18.47 14.16 -10.45
CA ARG A 80 17.45 14.22 -9.40
C ARG A 80 16.23 14.97 -9.85
N GLY A 81 15.08 14.61 -9.30
CA GLY A 81 13.85 15.31 -9.60
C GLY A 81 12.65 14.81 -8.85
N VAL A 82 11.51 15.22 -9.36
CA VAL A 82 10.19 14.77 -8.90
C VAL A 82 9.41 14.36 -10.15
N HIS A 83 8.90 13.13 -10.15
CA HIS A 83 8.08 12.62 -11.23
C HIS A 83 6.71 13.32 -11.27
N PRO A 84 5.96 13.24 -12.39
CA PRO A 84 4.63 13.86 -12.51
C PRO A 84 3.60 13.38 -11.48
N ASP A 85 3.80 12.20 -10.89
CA ASP A 85 2.95 11.67 -9.83
C ASP A 85 3.33 12.19 -8.42
N GLY A 86 4.34 13.05 -8.33
CA GLY A 86 4.83 13.70 -7.12
C GLY A 86 5.93 12.94 -6.38
N THR A 87 6.39 11.79 -6.88
CA THR A 87 7.43 10.98 -6.24
C THR A 87 8.84 11.51 -6.52
N ALA A 88 9.68 11.61 -5.49
CA ALA A 88 11.05 12.08 -5.63
C ALA A 88 12.00 10.95 -6.05
N TYR A 89 13.04 11.31 -6.80
CA TYR A 89 14.11 10.41 -7.18
C TYR A 89 15.48 11.11 -7.18
N TRP A 90 16.52 10.30 -7.05
CA TRP A 90 17.92 10.66 -7.22
C TRP A 90 18.65 9.45 -7.81
N SER A 91 19.60 9.67 -8.71
CA SER A 91 20.42 8.60 -9.28
C SER A 91 21.82 9.08 -9.62
N SER A 92 22.81 8.20 -9.52
CA SER A 92 24.20 8.48 -9.87
C SER A 92 24.91 7.25 -10.41
N ASP A 93 25.66 7.42 -11.50
CA ASP A 93 26.62 6.44 -12.02
C ASP A 93 28.04 6.69 -11.47
N ASP A 94 28.28 7.83 -10.81
CA ASP A 94 29.54 8.22 -10.19
C ASP A 94 29.69 7.63 -8.78
N THR A 95 29.58 6.31 -8.68
CA THR A 95 30.06 5.59 -7.49
C THR A 95 31.43 5.00 -7.75
N ARG A 96 32.24 4.92 -6.70
CA ARG A 96 33.67 4.55 -6.76
C ARG A 96 33.95 3.18 -7.42
N GLU A 97 32.92 2.36 -7.63
CA GLU A 97 33.03 0.98 -8.10
C GLU A 97 32.36 0.75 -9.48
N GLY A 98 31.91 1.81 -10.16
CA GLY A 98 31.25 1.70 -11.47
C GLY A 98 29.83 1.13 -11.41
N GLU A 99 29.24 1.17 -10.21
CA GLU A 99 27.87 0.80 -9.91
C GLU A 99 26.96 2.02 -10.06
N ARG A 100 25.74 1.81 -10.52
CA ARG A 100 24.72 2.85 -10.52
C ARG A 100 23.88 2.73 -9.26
N ILE A 101 23.65 3.84 -8.58
CA ILE A 101 22.77 3.92 -7.41
C ILE A 101 21.54 4.72 -7.78
N ASP A 102 20.37 4.14 -7.53
CA ASP A 102 19.08 4.82 -7.67
C ASP A 102 18.38 4.87 -6.31
N VAL A 103 18.04 6.07 -5.84
CA VAL A 103 17.20 6.28 -4.65
C VAL A 103 15.87 6.86 -5.10
N ARG A 104 14.76 6.16 -4.90
CA ARG A 104 13.45 6.58 -5.42
C ARG A 104 12.29 6.26 -4.51
N VAL A 105 11.18 6.96 -4.74
CA VAL A 105 9.87 6.62 -4.18
C VAL A 105 9.02 5.90 -5.23
N GLU A 106 8.47 4.75 -4.88
CA GLU A 106 7.48 4.04 -5.68
C GLU A 106 6.10 4.12 -5.04
N LYS A 107 5.09 4.56 -5.81
CA LYS A 107 3.70 4.60 -5.36
C LYS A 107 3.03 3.24 -5.60
N MET A 108 2.77 2.51 -4.52
CA MET A 108 2.14 1.19 -4.59
C MET A 108 0.69 1.23 -4.11
N ARG A 109 -0.20 0.55 -4.83
CA ARG A 109 -1.59 0.37 -4.43
C ARG A 109 -1.70 -0.76 -3.41
N VAL A 110 -2.35 -0.49 -2.28
CA VAL A 110 -2.64 -1.52 -1.26
C VAL A 110 -3.72 -2.46 -1.79
N ARG A 111 -3.44 -3.78 -1.73
CA ARG A 111 -4.44 -4.79 -2.08
C ARG A 111 -5.49 -4.87 -0.95
N PRO A 112 -6.78 -5.01 -1.29
CA PRO A 112 -7.83 -5.07 -0.28
C PRO A 112 -7.71 -6.34 0.58
N PRO A 113 -8.31 -6.36 1.78
CA PRO A 113 -8.41 -7.58 2.58
C PRO A 113 -9.03 -8.74 1.80
N GLY A 114 -8.46 -9.94 1.96
CA GLY A 114 -8.90 -11.15 1.24
C GLY A 114 -8.48 -11.20 -0.23
N SER A 115 -7.53 -10.36 -0.66
CA SER A 115 -6.99 -10.42 -2.03
C SER A 115 -6.12 -11.64 -2.29
N GLU A 116 -5.50 -12.19 -1.25
CA GLU A 116 -4.71 -13.42 -1.30
C GLU A 116 -5.48 -14.53 -0.56
N LYS A 117 -5.34 -15.76 -1.04
CA LYS A 117 -5.84 -16.94 -0.31
C LYS A 117 -4.86 -17.27 0.81
N GLU A 118 -5.38 -17.79 1.91
CA GLU A 118 -4.56 -18.45 2.91
C GLU A 118 -3.89 -19.68 2.27
N CYS A 119 -2.59 -19.84 2.53
CA CYS A 119 -1.78 -20.94 2.05
C CYS A 119 -1.02 -21.54 3.23
N ASP A 120 -0.90 -22.86 3.23
CA ASP A 120 -0.10 -23.59 4.22
C ASP A 120 1.40 -23.46 3.91
N TRP A 121 2.23 -23.55 4.95
CA TRP A 121 3.67 -23.70 4.77
C TRP A 121 3.96 -25.12 4.26
N GLU A 122 4.84 -25.26 3.27
CA GLU A 122 5.36 -26.58 2.89
C GLU A 122 6.31 -27.04 4.00
N ASP A 123 5.97 -28.15 4.66
CA ASP A 123 6.90 -28.81 5.57
C ASP A 123 8.05 -29.39 4.73
N PRO A 124 9.33 -29.12 5.08
CA PRO A 124 10.44 -29.76 4.39
C PRO A 124 10.32 -31.27 4.61
N GLU A 125 10.36 -32.05 3.53
CA GLU A 125 10.49 -33.51 3.63
C GLU A 125 11.75 -33.79 4.47
N GLU A 126 11.59 -34.41 5.63
CA GLU A 126 12.73 -34.96 6.37
C GLU A 126 13.31 -36.05 5.47
N ASP A 127 14.39 -35.73 4.75
CA ASP A 127 15.28 -36.73 4.16
C ASP A 127 15.80 -37.57 5.33
N ASP A 128 15.09 -38.68 5.58
CA ASP A 128 15.47 -39.72 6.52
C ASP A 128 16.70 -40.43 5.91
N ASP A 129 17.87 -39.81 6.08
CA ASP A 129 19.18 -40.42 5.79
C ASP A 129 19.39 -41.59 6.78
N GLU A 130 18.93 -42.78 6.39
CA GLU A 130 19.26 -44.07 7.02
C GLU A 130 20.61 -44.62 6.54
#